data_AF-A0A6L8GFT5-F1
#
_entry.id   AF-A0A6L8GFT5-F1
#
_cell.length_a   1.000
_cell.length_b   1.000
_cell.length_c   1.000
_cell.angle_alpha   90.00
_cell.angle_beta   90.00
_cell.angle_gamma   90.00
#
_symmetry.space_group_name_H-M   'P 1'
#
loop_
_entity.id
_entity.type
_entity.pdbx_description
1 polymer ?
#
loop_
_entity_poly.entity_id
_entity_poly.type
_entity_poly.pdbx_seq_one_letter_code
_entity_poly.pdbx_strand_id
1 'polypeptide(L)'
;MTGMGAPSYNRAPSRALLRLLAANAPLARLLRPRTASGIEIEIQFRGGSEIHLCCGLTCILKCRRKGGNSIRVETGRKHACRPGANGLFRPGSRCVSNGGAYVGDVWSVGDPAFARAVETFLDEVTVGERQAKEGLIQARWSRVTAPWTVFDKEAQLAYPSKPARERRLSEAFRPSVEAARSQVHALGLRRNWARLSAAKTRLKVDALAVDPEGNLVLLEVKDASGSASEVYYAPFQLLQNVWE
;
A
#
# COMPACT_ATOMS: atom_id res chain seq x y z
N MET A 1 -13.14 -3.26 -31.46
CA MET A 1 -12.11 -3.17 -30.41
C MET A 1 -12.77 -2.68 -29.14
N THR A 2 -13.03 -3.56 -28.18
CA THR A 2 -13.70 -3.25 -26.91
C THR A 2 -12.77 -2.42 -26.03
N GLY A 3 -13.26 -1.27 -25.55
CA GLY A 3 -12.50 -0.32 -24.75
C GLY A 3 -11.88 -0.99 -23.52
N MET A 4 -10.55 -1.08 -23.50
CA MET A 4 -9.82 -1.52 -22.32
C MET A 4 -9.91 -0.41 -21.26
N GLY A 5 -10.39 -0.76 -20.07
CA GLY A 5 -10.60 0.19 -18.96
C GLY A 5 -9.35 1.02 -18.65
N ALA A 6 -9.54 2.29 -18.32
CA ALA A 6 -8.46 3.20 -17.94
C ALA A 6 -7.83 2.80 -16.58
N PRO A 7 -6.57 3.19 -16.31
CA PRO A 7 -6.04 3.18 -14.96
C PRO A 7 -7.00 3.92 -14.01
N SER A 8 -7.16 3.42 -12.79
CA SER A 8 -8.07 4.02 -11.82
C SER A 8 -7.41 4.23 -10.48
N TYR A 9 -7.81 5.31 -9.82
CA TYR A 9 -7.42 5.67 -8.47
C TYR A 9 -8.68 5.88 -7.64
N ASN A 10 -9.13 4.81 -6.97
CA ASN A 10 -10.36 4.84 -6.18
C ASN A 10 -10.06 4.63 -4.69
N ARG A 11 -10.08 5.73 -3.94
CA ARG A 11 -9.91 5.76 -2.48
C ARG A 11 -11.23 5.97 -1.74
N ALA A 12 -12.26 6.51 -2.39
CA ALA A 12 -13.53 6.78 -1.74
C ALA A 12 -14.26 5.45 -1.43
N PRO A 13 -14.60 5.17 -0.16
CA PRO A 13 -15.34 3.96 0.18
C PRO A 13 -16.75 4.01 -0.44
N SER A 14 -17.16 2.92 -1.08
CA SER A 14 -18.51 2.78 -1.61
C SER A 14 -19.55 2.79 -0.48
N ARG A 15 -20.79 3.15 -0.81
CA ARG A 15 -21.93 3.07 0.14
C ARG A 15 -22.06 1.68 0.78
N ALA A 16 -21.76 0.62 0.02
CA ALA A 16 -21.78 -0.75 0.53
C ALA A 16 -20.71 -1.00 1.59
N LEU A 17 -19.48 -0.50 1.38
CA LEU A 17 -18.41 -0.60 2.38
C LEU A 17 -18.74 0.26 3.61
N LEU A 18 -19.23 1.48 3.42
CA LEU A 18 -19.64 2.37 4.51
C LEU A 18 -20.67 1.72 5.44
N ARG A 19 -21.63 0.95 4.91
CA ARG A 19 -22.59 0.18 5.73
C ARG A 19 -21.93 -0.87 6.62
N LEU A 20 -20.87 -1.52 6.15
CA LEU A 20 -20.12 -2.50 6.95
C LEU A 20 -19.25 -1.84 8.03
N LEU A 21 -18.97 -0.55 7.88
CA LEU A 21 -18.18 0.29 8.77
C LEU A 21 -19.03 1.13 9.75
N ALA A 22 -20.35 1.16 9.55
CA ALA A 22 -21.27 1.88 10.41
C ALA A 22 -21.17 1.41 11.87
N ALA A 23 -21.61 2.25 12.82
CA ALA A 23 -21.62 1.87 14.22
C ALA A 23 -22.30 0.50 14.43
N ASN A 24 -21.65 -0.38 15.19
CA ASN A 24 -22.07 -1.77 15.44
C ASN A 24 -22.04 -2.74 14.25
N ALA A 25 -21.60 -2.31 13.07
CA ALA A 25 -21.39 -3.19 11.93
C ALA A 25 -20.09 -4.00 12.08
N PRO A 26 -19.93 -5.13 11.35
CA PRO A 26 -18.83 -6.08 11.57
C PRO A 26 -17.43 -5.49 11.39
N LEU A 27 -17.26 -4.47 10.53
CA LEU A 27 -15.97 -3.84 10.26
C LEU A 27 -15.74 -2.56 11.08
N ALA A 28 -16.70 -2.12 11.90
CA ALA A 28 -16.55 -0.91 12.70
C ALA A 28 -15.32 -0.94 13.64
N ARG A 29 -14.94 -2.13 14.11
CA ARG A 29 -13.77 -2.34 14.97
C ARG A 29 -12.44 -2.03 14.31
N LEU A 30 -12.38 -2.12 12.98
CA LEU A 30 -11.19 -1.76 12.19
C LEU A 30 -10.92 -0.25 12.20
N LEU A 31 -11.93 0.56 12.54
CA LEU A 31 -11.79 2.03 12.59
C LEU A 31 -11.23 2.56 13.92
N ARG A 32 -11.02 1.67 14.89
CA ARG A 32 -10.46 2.07 16.19
C ARG A 32 -8.97 2.41 16.03
N PRO A 33 -8.51 3.56 16.54
CA PRO A 33 -7.08 3.88 16.57
C PRO A 33 -6.30 2.81 17.31
N ARG A 34 -5.15 2.40 16.76
CA ARG A 34 -4.27 1.38 17.33
C ARG A 34 -2.82 1.69 17.03
N THR A 35 -1.94 1.06 17.79
CA THR A 35 -0.50 1.07 17.53
C THR A 35 0.05 -0.35 17.51
N ALA A 36 0.95 -0.65 16.58
CA ALA A 36 1.76 -1.86 16.56
C ALA A 36 3.25 -1.47 16.65
N SER A 37 3.99 -2.04 17.61
CA SER A 37 5.40 -1.70 17.85
C SER A 37 5.65 -0.18 18.00
N GLY A 38 4.72 0.54 18.66
CA GLY A 38 4.82 1.99 18.87
C GLY A 38 4.48 2.87 17.66
N ILE A 39 4.00 2.28 16.56
CA ILE A 39 3.64 2.99 15.32
C ILE A 39 2.14 2.87 15.12
N GLU A 40 1.50 3.98 14.76
CA GLU A 40 0.06 4.01 14.49
C GLU A 40 -0.30 3.09 13.31
N ILE A 41 -1.38 2.31 13.47
CA ILE A 41 -1.98 1.55 12.39
C ILE A 41 -2.91 2.48 11.63
N GLU A 42 -2.52 2.80 10.40
CA GLU A 42 -3.29 3.62 9.49
C GLU A 42 -4.39 2.80 8.81
N ILE A 43 -5.52 3.45 8.58
CA ILE A 43 -6.65 2.89 7.83
C ILE A 43 -6.63 3.46 6.43
N GLN A 44 -6.52 2.59 5.43
CA GLN A 44 -6.48 2.98 4.02
C GLN A 44 -7.63 2.33 3.25
N PHE A 45 -8.42 3.15 2.55
CA PHE A 45 -9.48 2.66 1.67
C PHE A 45 -8.96 2.44 0.25
N ARG A 46 -9.26 1.28 -0.33
CA ARG A 46 -8.73 0.85 -1.63
C ARG A 46 -9.84 0.27 -2.51
N GLY A 47 -9.87 0.67 -3.77
CA GLY A 47 -10.80 0.14 -4.78
C GLY A 47 -12.28 0.33 -4.43
N GLY A 48 -12.60 1.30 -3.56
CA GLY A 48 -13.94 1.58 -3.02
C GLY A 48 -14.61 0.46 -2.22
N SER A 49 -14.00 -0.71 -2.07
CA SER A 49 -14.61 -1.89 -1.44
C SER A 49 -13.69 -2.62 -0.48
N GLU A 50 -12.45 -2.16 -0.35
CA GLU A 50 -11.45 -2.74 0.55
C GLU A 50 -11.02 -1.71 1.60
N ILE A 51 -10.81 -2.21 2.82
CA ILE A 51 -10.15 -1.52 3.92
C ILE A 51 -8.84 -2.24 4.21
N HIS A 52 -7.74 -1.50 4.22
CA HIS A 52 -6.40 -2.00 4.52
C HIS A 52 -5.97 -1.36 5.84
N LEU A 53 -5.53 -2.17 6.78
CA LEU A 53 -4.85 -1.73 8.00
C LEU A 53 -3.36 -1.83 7.76
N CYS A 54 -2.66 -0.72 7.86
CA CYS A 54 -1.26 -0.58 7.49
C CYS A 54 -0.45 -0.03 8.66
N CYS A 55 0.71 -0.63 8.93
CA CYS A 55 1.73 -0.03 9.79
C CYS A 55 2.89 0.39 8.88
N GLY A 56 2.95 1.68 8.54
CA GLY A 56 3.80 2.15 7.45
C GLY A 56 3.46 1.49 6.12
N LEU A 57 4.51 1.03 5.42
CA LEU A 57 4.41 0.30 4.14
C LEU A 57 3.83 -1.11 4.26
N THR A 58 3.66 -1.61 5.49
CA THR A 58 3.26 -2.99 5.72
C THR A 58 1.76 -3.08 5.94
N CYS A 59 1.07 -3.63 4.95
CA CYS A 59 -0.34 -4.00 5.12
C CYS A 59 -0.46 -5.23 6.04
N ILE A 60 -1.02 -5.00 7.23
CA ILE A 60 -1.26 -5.98 8.27
C ILE A 60 -2.50 -6.80 7.95
N LEU A 61 -3.59 -6.13 7.59
CA LEU A 61 -4.88 -6.78 7.34
C LEU A 61 -5.60 -6.09 6.19
N LYS A 62 -6.18 -6.88 5.30
CA LYS A 62 -7.10 -6.42 4.27
C LYS A 62 -8.45 -7.02 4.56
N CYS A 63 -9.49 -6.21 4.52
CA CYS A 63 -10.86 -6.71 4.54
C CYS A 63 -11.62 -6.13 3.35
N ARG A 64 -12.45 -6.95 2.72
CA ARG A 64 -13.33 -6.52 1.63
C ARG A 64 -14.61 -7.29 1.61
N ARG A 65 -15.66 -6.70 1.05
CA ARG A 65 -16.89 -7.44 0.78
C ARG A 65 -16.65 -8.49 -0.31
N LYS A 66 -17.12 -9.73 -0.10
CA LYS A 66 -17.03 -10.83 -1.07
C LYS A 66 -18.44 -11.27 -1.50
N GLY A 67 -19.15 -10.41 -2.24
CA GLY A 67 -20.53 -10.67 -2.66
C GLY A 67 -21.49 -10.94 -1.48
N GLY A 68 -22.80 -11.00 -1.76
CA GLY A 68 -23.81 -11.40 -0.76
C GLY A 68 -23.62 -10.79 0.64
N ASN A 69 -23.64 -11.67 1.64
CA ASN A 69 -23.50 -11.38 3.07
C ASN A 69 -22.13 -11.84 3.63
N SER A 70 -21.04 -11.67 2.86
CA SER A 70 -19.72 -12.19 3.23
C SER A 70 -18.60 -11.15 3.16
N ILE A 71 -17.63 -11.30 4.05
CA ILE A 71 -16.42 -10.49 4.19
C ILE A 71 -15.23 -11.41 3.93
N ARG A 72 -14.36 -11.03 3.01
CA ARG A 72 -13.05 -11.66 2.86
C ARG A 72 -12.03 -10.89 3.68
N VAL A 73 -11.23 -11.60 4.45
CA VAL A 73 -10.07 -11.06 5.16
C VAL A 73 -8.80 -11.68 4.62
N GLU A 74 -7.73 -10.90 4.48
CA GLU A 74 -6.43 -11.37 4.00
C GLU A 74 -5.30 -10.72 4.80
N THR A 75 -4.25 -11.48 5.07
CA THR A 75 -3.01 -10.97 5.68
C THR A 75 -1.79 -11.61 5.01
N GLY A 76 -0.62 -11.00 5.17
CA GLY A 76 0.64 -11.61 4.72
C GLY A 76 0.93 -12.89 5.51
N ARG A 77 1.53 -13.89 4.85
CA ARG A 77 1.82 -15.21 5.46
C ARG A 77 2.53 -15.12 6.82
N LYS A 78 3.45 -14.18 6.98
CA LYS A 78 4.19 -13.98 8.24
C LYS A 78 3.28 -13.62 9.42
N HIS A 79 2.21 -12.87 9.19
CA HIS A 79 1.23 -12.53 10.23
C HIS A 79 0.23 -13.68 10.43
N ALA A 80 -0.16 -14.36 9.35
CA ALA A 80 -1.07 -15.52 9.43
C ALA A 80 -0.51 -16.72 10.22
N CYS A 81 0.82 -16.83 10.34
CA CYS A 81 1.48 -17.89 11.09
C CYS A 81 1.65 -17.59 12.60
N ARG A 82 1.18 -16.43 13.09
CA ARG A 82 1.28 -16.07 14.50
C ARG A 82 0.09 -16.63 15.31
N PRO A 83 0.25 -16.91 16.62
CA PRO A 83 -0.84 -17.42 17.46
C PRO A 83 -2.16 -16.63 17.35
N GLY A 84 -2.10 -15.29 17.41
CA GLY A 84 -3.27 -14.41 17.29
C GLY A 84 -4.00 -14.47 15.96
N ALA A 85 -3.41 -15.07 14.92
CA ALA A 85 -4.07 -15.30 13.64
C ALA A 85 -4.96 -16.55 13.61
N ASN A 86 -4.82 -17.47 14.56
CA ASN A 86 -5.52 -18.75 14.55
C ASN A 86 -7.05 -18.61 14.61
N GLY A 87 -7.56 -17.59 15.30
CA GLY A 87 -8.99 -17.29 15.37
C GLY A 87 -9.54 -16.64 14.10
N LEU A 88 -8.75 -15.79 13.42
CA LEU A 88 -9.18 -15.02 12.25
C LEU A 88 -9.03 -15.80 10.93
N PHE A 89 -8.03 -16.68 10.85
CA PHE A 89 -7.69 -17.46 9.65
C PHE A 89 -7.76 -18.96 9.94
N ARG A 90 -8.98 -19.50 9.87
CA ARG A 90 -9.32 -20.87 10.29
C ARG A 90 -8.63 -21.90 9.40
N PRO A 91 -7.97 -22.94 9.97
CA PRO A 91 -7.18 -23.90 9.21
C PRO A 91 -7.87 -24.50 7.97
N GLY A 92 -9.17 -24.82 8.06
CA GLY A 92 -9.95 -25.41 6.96
C GLY A 92 -10.52 -24.41 5.95
N SER A 93 -10.39 -23.11 6.19
CA SER A 93 -10.96 -22.04 5.33
C SER A 93 -9.89 -21.15 4.70
N ARG A 94 -8.60 -21.48 4.89
CA ARG A 94 -7.47 -20.73 4.35
C ARG A 94 -7.44 -20.80 2.83
N CYS A 95 -7.77 -19.68 2.20
CA CYS A 95 -7.51 -19.45 0.79
C CYS A 95 -6.10 -18.84 0.66
N VAL A 96 -5.19 -19.51 -0.05
CA VAL A 96 -3.89 -18.93 -0.42
C VAL A 96 -4.08 -18.09 -1.68
N SER A 97 -3.69 -16.81 -1.64
CA SER A 97 -3.76 -15.91 -2.80
C SER A 97 -2.36 -15.42 -3.19
N ASN A 98 -2.20 -15.03 -4.46
CA ASN A 98 -0.94 -14.47 -5.01
C ASN A 98 0.31 -15.33 -4.73
N GLY A 99 0.32 -16.57 -5.19
CA GLY A 99 1.52 -17.42 -5.18
C GLY A 99 2.07 -17.76 -3.80
N GLY A 100 1.24 -17.78 -2.74
CA GLY A 100 1.67 -18.13 -1.39
C GLY A 100 2.01 -16.96 -0.47
N ALA A 101 1.95 -15.73 -0.97
CA ALA A 101 2.33 -14.55 -0.18
C ALA A 101 1.27 -14.12 0.85
N TYR A 102 -0.01 -14.40 0.56
CA TYR A 102 -1.13 -14.01 1.41
C TYR A 102 -1.98 -15.23 1.81
N VAL A 103 -2.52 -15.16 3.02
CA VAL A 103 -3.49 -16.09 3.56
C VAL A 103 -4.79 -15.31 3.77
N GLY A 104 -5.91 -15.88 3.37
CA GLY A 104 -7.22 -15.29 3.58
C GLY A 104 -8.27 -16.27 4.07
N ASP A 105 -9.34 -15.72 4.62
CA ASP A 105 -10.53 -16.44 5.08
C ASP A 105 -11.78 -15.63 4.70
N VAL A 106 -12.96 -16.25 4.77
CA VAL A 106 -14.25 -15.65 4.46
C VAL A 106 -15.20 -15.81 5.64
N TRP A 107 -15.71 -14.69 6.11
CA TRP A 107 -16.62 -14.57 7.24
C TRP A 107 -18.00 -14.10 6.78
N SER A 108 -19.04 -14.47 7.51
CA SER A 108 -20.39 -13.94 7.29
C SER A 108 -20.55 -12.58 7.97
N VAL A 109 -21.28 -11.64 7.36
CA VAL A 109 -21.51 -10.25 7.83
C VAL A 109 -22.35 -10.16 9.13
N GLY A 110 -22.64 -11.26 9.79
CA GLY A 110 -23.29 -11.28 11.12
C GLY A 110 -22.64 -12.25 12.09
N ASP A 111 -21.47 -12.79 11.76
CA ASP A 111 -20.79 -13.76 12.61
C ASP A 111 -20.30 -13.05 13.90
N PRO A 112 -20.83 -13.43 15.08
CA PRO A 112 -20.46 -12.77 16.33
C PRO A 112 -19.00 -13.02 16.72
N ALA A 113 -18.38 -14.09 16.22
CA ALA A 113 -16.98 -14.40 16.48
C ALA A 113 -16.02 -13.54 15.65
N PHE A 114 -16.48 -12.99 14.52
CA PHE A 114 -15.63 -12.22 13.59
C PHE A 114 -14.98 -11.02 14.27
N ALA A 115 -15.79 -10.19 14.95
CA ALA A 115 -15.29 -8.98 15.60
C ALA A 115 -14.22 -9.30 16.65
N ARG A 116 -14.42 -10.37 17.44
CA ARG A 116 -13.45 -10.81 18.45
C ARG A 116 -12.17 -11.33 17.81
N ALA A 117 -12.29 -12.14 16.75
CA ALA A 117 -11.14 -12.69 16.04
C ALA A 117 -10.26 -11.59 15.41
N VAL A 118 -10.88 -10.54 14.87
CA VAL A 118 -10.17 -9.35 14.35
C VAL A 118 -9.44 -8.61 15.47
N GLU A 119 -10.11 -8.36 16.60
CA GLU A 119 -9.51 -7.69 17.76
C GLU A 119 -8.28 -8.46 18.27
N THR A 120 -8.43 -9.77 18.54
CA THR A 120 -7.32 -10.62 18.97
C THR A 120 -6.15 -10.61 17.99
N PHE A 121 -6.44 -10.67 16.68
CA PHE A 121 -5.39 -10.61 15.66
C PHE A 121 -4.62 -9.28 15.68
N LEU A 122 -5.33 -8.15 15.84
CA LEU A 122 -4.72 -6.83 15.84
C LEU A 122 -3.98 -6.52 17.14
N ASP A 123 -4.42 -7.05 18.28
CA ASP A 123 -3.74 -6.85 19.56
C ASP A 123 -2.44 -7.67 19.66
N GLU A 124 -2.36 -8.80 18.98
CA GLU A 124 -1.16 -9.65 18.93
C GLU A 124 -0.27 -9.39 17.71
N VAL A 125 -0.64 -8.45 16.83
CA VAL A 125 0.14 -8.20 15.63
C VAL A 125 1.49 -7.59 15.99
N THR A 126 2.55 -8.24 15.52
CA THR A 126 3.91 -7.73 15.60
C THR A 126 4.42 -7.40 14.21
N VAL A 127 5.09 -6.25 14.09
CA VAL A 127 5.83 -5.85 12.90
C VAL A 127 7.33 -6.00 13.17
N GLY A 128 8.07 -6.51 12.17
CA GLY A 128 9.52 -6.68 12.29
C GLY A 128 10.24 -5.34 12.31
N GLU A 129 11.48 -5.33 12.78
CA GLU A 129 12.30 -4.12 12.96
C GLU A 129 12.41 -3.29 11.68
N ARG A 130 12.63 -3.93 10.53
CA ARG A 130 12.67 -3.25 9.23
C ARG A 130 11.35 -2.55 8.90
N GLN A 131 10.23 -3.25 9.08
CA GLN A 131 8.90 -2.68 8.84
C GLN A 131 8.60 -1.55 9.81
N ALA A 132 9.04 -1.68 11.07
CA ALA A 132 8.91 -0.63 12.07
C ALA A 132 9.74 0.60 11.67
N LYS A 133 10.97 0.44 11.20
CA LYS A 133 11.78 1.55 10.69
C LYS A 133 11.09 2.28 9.53
N GLU A 134 10.60 1.54 8.53
CA GLU A 134 9.86 2.11 7.40
C GLU A 134 8.58 2.83 7.87
N GLY A 135 7.82 2.25 8.80
CA GLY A 135 6.62 2.86 9.35
C GLY A 135 6.89 4.10 10.20
N LEU A 136 7.99 4.15 10.95
CA LEU A 136 8.42 5.33 11.70
C LEU A 136 8.71 6.50 10.77
N ILE A 137 9.39 6.24 9.64
CA ILE A 137 9.67 7.26 8.62
C ILE A 137 8.36 7.80 8.07
N GLN A 138 7.45 6.92 7.65
CA GLN A 138 6.15 7.35 7.12
C GLN A 138 5.27 8.08 8.13
N ALA A 139 5.29 7.66 9.40
CA ALA A 139 4.55 8.31 10.48
C ALA A 139 5.10 9.71 10.78
N ARG A 140 6.43 9.89 10.74
CA ARG A 140 7.06 11.21 10.84
C ARG A 140 6.66 12.10 9.67
N TRP A 141 6.69 11.56 8.45
CA TRP A 141 6.31 12.31 7.25
C TRP A 141 4.84 12.70 7.19
N SER A 142 3.90 11.94 7.78
CA SER A 142 2.49 12.40 7.89
C SER A 142 2.34 13.69 8.69
N ARG A 143 3.28 13.98 9.59
CA ARG A 143 3.21 15.17 10.44
C ARG A 143 3.80 16.40 9.74
N VAL A 144 4.44 16.21 8.60
CA VAL A 144 4.97 17.31 7.78
C VAL A 144 3.80 17.88 6.97
N THR A 145 3.40 19.10 7.32
CA THR A 145 2.32 19.84 6.66
C THR A 145 2.82 21.05 5.86
N ALA A 146 4.13 21.32 5.89
CA ALA A 146 4.76 22.42 5.17
C ALA A 146 6.08 21.95 4.52
N PRO A 147 6.37 22.38 3.28
CA PRO A 147 5.50 23.19 2.41
C PRO A 147 4.32 22.39 1.82
N TRP A 148 4.31 21.05 1.92
CA TRP A 148 3.28 20.22 1.31
C TRP A 148 2.28 19.65 2.31
N THR A 149 1.01 19.57 1.91
CA THR A 149 -0.04 18.87 2.67
C THR A 149 -0.28 17.49 2.09
N VAL A 150 0.18 16.44 2.81
CA VAL A 150 -0.01 15.04 2.40
C VAL A 150 -1.48 14.64 2.59
N PHE A 151 -2.09 14.01 1.58
CA PHE A 151 -3.49 13.55 1.66
C PHE A 151 -3.70 12.06 1.31
N ASP A 152 -2.76 11.39 0.63
CA ASP A 152 -2.75 9.92 0.52
C ASP A 152 -1.33 9.39 0.60
N LYS A 153 -1.18 8.24 1.22
CA LYS A 153 0.08 7.50 1.30
C LYS A 153 -0.04 6.23 0.48
N GLU A 154 1.09 5.73 0.00
CA GLU A 154 1.16 4.49 -0.76
C GLU A 154 0.26 4.55 -1.99
N ALA A 155 0.34 5.68 -2.70
CA ALA A 155 -0.47 5.96 -3.86
C ALA A 155 -0.13 4.99 -4.99
N GLN A 156 -1.14 4.24 -5.42
CA GLN A 156 -1.00 3.22 -6.45
C GLN A 156 -2.20 3.27 -7.40
N LEU A 157 -1.90 3.29 -8.69
CA LEU A 157 -2.89 3.12 -9.75
C LEU A 157 -3.26 1.64 -9.88
N ALA A 158 -4.56 1.38 -9.94
CA ALA A 158 -5.10 0.09 -10.30
C ALA A 158 -5.20 -0.01 -11.83
N TYR A 159 -4.81 -1.16 -12.37
CA TYR A 159 -4.90 -1.46 -13.80
C TYR A 159 -5.83 -2.66 -14.02
N PRO A 160 -6.54 -2.75 -15.15
CA PRO A 160 -7.46 -3.86 -15.43
C PRO A 160 -6.79 -5.24 -15.41
N SER A 161 -5.51 -5.30 -15.78
CA SER A 161 -4.73 -6.54 -15.77
C SER A 161 -3.22 -6.26 -15.63
N LYS A 162 -2.46 -7.28 -15.26
CA LYS A 162 -0.98 -7.22 -15.24
C LYS A 162 -0.40 -6.90 -16.64
N PRO A 163 -0.85 -7.53 -17.74
CA PRO A 163 -0.41 -7.16 -19.09
C PRO A 163 -0.75 -5.71 -19.47
N ALA A 164 -1.94 -5.22 -19.12
CA ALA A 164 -2.33 -3.83 -19.40
C ALA A 164 -1.44 -2.84 -18.65
N ARG A 165 -1.08 -3.16 -17.39
CA ARG A 165 -0.09 -2.39 -16.64
C ARG A 165 1.26 -2.40 -17.37
N GLU A 166 1.82 -3.56 -17.63
CA GLU A 166 3.15 -3.69 -18.24
C GLU A 166 3.26 -2.93 -19.56
N ARG A 167 2.24 -3.05 -20.41
CA ARG A 167 2.14 -2.30 -21.67
C ARG A 167 2.13 -0.79 -21.43
N ARG A 168 1.23 -0.29 -20.58
CA ARG A 168 1.13 1.14 -20.26
C ARG A 168 2.44 1.70 -19.69
N LEU A 169 3.11 0.93 -18.82
CA LEU A 169 4.41 1.33 -18.27
C LEU A 169 5.50 1.38 -19.34
N SER A 170 5.50 0.42 -20.27
CA SER A 170 6.46 0.40 -21.37
C SER A 170 6.21 1.46 -22.43
N GLU A 171 4.96 1.89 -22.63
CA GLU A 171 4.60 2.84 -23.70
C GLU A 171 4.72 4.29 -23.22
N ALA A 172 4.24 4.62 -22.03
CA ALA A 172 4.14 6.00 -21.57
C ALA A 172 5.44 6.56 -20.99
N PHE A 173 6.21 5.77 -20.23
CA PHE A 173 7.31 6.29 -19.41
C PHE A 173 8.69 5.84 -19.89
N ARG A 174 8.75 4.73 -20.64
CA ARG A 174 10.00 4.05 -20.96
C ARG A 174 10.99 4.92 -21.74
N PRO A 175 10.63 5.69 -22.78
CA PRO A 175 11.61 6.47 -23.54
C PRO A 175 12.31 7.55 -22.70
N SER A 176 11.55 8.38 -21.98
CA SER A 176 12.11 9.47 -21.16
C SER A 176 12.91 8.93 -19.97
N VAL A 177 12.43 7.86 -19.33
CA VAL A 177 13.15 7.18 -18.25
C VAL A 177 14.43 6.53 -18.76
N GLU A 178 14.40 5.82 -19.90
CA GLU A 178 15.60 5.19 -20.48
C GLU A 178 16.63 6.22 -20.95
N ALA A 179 16.19 7.33 -21.55
CA ALA A 179 17.07 8.44 -21.93
C ALA A 179 17.78 9.04 -20.71
N ALA A 180 17.03 9.38 -19.66
CA ALA A 180 17.59 9.96 -18.45
C ALA A 180 18.53 8.98 -17.71
N ARG A 181 18.18 7.68 -17.67
CA ARG A 181 19.03 6.63 -17.10
C ARG A 181 20.32 6.44 -17.90
N SER A 182 20.27 6.54 -19.22
CA SER A 182 21.44 6.43 -20.09
C SER A 182 22.42 7.60 -19.89
N GLN A 183 21.91 8.83 -19.75
CA GLN A 183 22.72 10.00 -19.44
C GLN A 183 23.46 9.84 -18.10
N VAL A 184 22.76 9.39 -17.06
CA VAL A 184 23.38 9.13 -15.75
C VAL A 184 24.38 8.00 -15.79
N HIS A 185 24.09 6.91 -16.51
CA HIS A 185 25.06 5.83 -16.68
C HIS A 185 26.34 6.34 -17.37
N ALA A 186 26.21 7.17 -18.40
CA ALA A 186 27.36 7.77 -19.10
C ALA A 186 28.20 8.66 -18.16
N LEU A 187 27.55 9.37 -17.23
CA LEU A 187 28.23 10.17 -16.21
C LEU A 187 28.87 9.32 -15.09
N GLY A 188 28.19 8.24 -14.68
CA GLY A 188 28.64 7.35 -13.60
C GLY A 188 29.92 6.58 -13.91
N LEU A 189 30.14 6.22 -15.19
CA LEU A 189 31.37 5.58 -15.67
C LEU A 189 32.63 6.45 -15.50
N ARG A 190 32.50 7.74 -15.21
CA ARG A 190 33.62 8.69 -15.12
C ARG A 190 33.96 9.14 -13.69
N ARG A 191 33.09 8.91 -12.70
CA ARG A 191 33.17 9.61 -11.39
C ARG A 191 32.90 8.75 -10.14
N ASN A 192 32.87 7.41 -10.23
CA ASN A 192 32.56 6.52 -9.10
C ASN A 192 31.27 6.89 -8.35
N TRP A 193 30.24 7.30 -9.08
CA TRP A 193 28.94 7.59 -8.48
C TRP A 193 28.25 6.31 -7.99
N ALA A 194 27.28 6.46 -7.09
CA ALA A 194 26.49 5.33 -6.61
C ALA A 194 25.90 4.54 -7.79
N ARG A 195 25.73 3.23 -7.65
CA ARG A 195 25.14 2.38 -8.70
C ARG A 195 23.66 2.68 -8.83
N LEU A 196 23.16 2.88 -10.05
CA LEU A 196 21.74 3.11 -10.31
C LEU A 196 20.92 1.84 -10.00
N SER A 197 19.84 1.98 -9.25
CA SER A 197 18.93 0.86 -8.95
C SER A 197 18.22 0.36 -10.20
N ALA A 198 17.80 -0.91 -10.24
CA ALA A 198 16.96 -1.44 -11.32
C ALA A 198 15.67 -0.61 -11.48
N ALA A 199 15.08 -0.62 -12.69
CA ALA A 199 13.80 0.04 -12.95
C ALA A 199 12.68 -0.59 -12.09
N LYS A 200 11.74 0.22 -11.57
CA LYS A 200 10.59 -0.29 -10.85
C LYS A 200 9.69 -1.05 -11.85
N THR A 201 9.18 -2.20 -11.45
CA THR A 201 8.21 -2.99 -12.25
C THR A 201 6.76 -2.62 -11.95
N ARG A 202 6.55 -1.65 -11.06
CA ARG A 202 5.25 -1.18 -10.58
C ARG A 202 5.32 0.32 -10.28
N LEU A 203 4.27 1.05 -10.63
CA LEU A 203 4.08 2.42 -10.17
C LEU A 203 3.48 2.41 -8.78
N LYS A 204 4.21 3.05 -7.89
CA LYS A 204 3.88 3.22 -6.49
C LYS A 204 4.70 4.41 -6.03
N VAL A 205 3.98 5.41 -5.56
CA VAL A 205 4.53 6.62 -4.96
C VAL A 205 4.32 6.50 -3.45
N ASP A 206 5.31 6.94 -2.66
CA ASP A 206 5.23 6.84 -1.21
C ASP A 206 4.12 7.75 -0.66
N ALA A 207 3.93 8.95 -1.23
CA ALA A 207 2.81 9.83 -0.89
C ALA A 207 2.38 10.77 -2.04
N LEU A 208 1.11 11.18 -2.00
CA LEU A 208 0.56 12.30 -2.75
C LEU A 208 0.32 13.45 -1.79
N ALA A 209 0.70 14.64 -2.22
CA ALA A 209 0.47 15.86 -1.46
C ALA A 209 0.02 17.01 -2.38
N VAL A 210 -0.41 18.09 -1.77
CA VAL A 210 -0.69 19.36 -2.45
C VAL A 210 0.32 20.38 -1.96
N ASP A 211 0.92 21.16 -2.86
CA ASP A 211 1.80 22.27 -2.51
C ASP A 211 1.01 23.53 -2.06
N PRO A 212 1.66 24.59 -1.58
CA PRO A 212 0.97 25.81 -1.14
C PRO A 212 0.13 26.48 -2.24
N GLU A 213 0.48 26.27 -3.50
CA GLU A 213 -0.19 26.82 -4.68
C GLU A 213 -1.38 25.97 -5.15
N GLY A 214 -1.59 24.78 -4.57
CA GLY A 214 -2.69 23.90 -4.91
C GLY A 214 -2.36 22.83 -5.97
N ASN A 215 -1.09 22.68 -6.37
CA ASN A 215 -0.68 21.67 -7.34
C ASN A 215 -0.51 20.30 -6.67
N LEU A 216 -0.89 19.25 -7.39
CA LEU A 216 -0.65 17.86 -6.99
C LEU A 216 0.85 17.55 -7.13
N VAL A 217 1.48 17.12 -6.04
CA VAL A 217 2.89 16.71 -6.02
C VAL A 217 3.04 15.24 -5.64
N LEU A 218 4.02 14.58 -6.28
CA LEU A 218 4.42 13.22 -5.98
C LEU A 218 5.61 13.24 -5.03
N LEU A 219 5.55 12.50 -3.93
CA LEU A 219 6.61 12.43 -2.94
C LEU A 219 7.20 11.02 -2.88
N GLU A 220 8.52 10.92 -3.02
CA GLU A 220 9.29 9.73 -2.71
C GLU A 220 10.11 10.03 -1.46
N VAL A 221 9.88 9.25 -0.40
CA VAL A 221 10.37 9.54 0.93
C VAL A 221 11.53 8.60 1.23
N LYS A 222 12.70 9.18 1.54
CA LYS A 222 13.91 8.42 1.90
C LYS A 222 14.40 8.79 3.30
N ASP A 223 14.97 7.81 3.98
CA ASP A 223 15.81 8.06 5.16
C ASP A 223 17.13 8.69 4.70
N ALA A 224 17.51 9.82 5.29
CA ALA A 224 18.78 10.47 4.98
C ALA A 224 19.99 9.59 5.33
N SER A 225 19.83 8.66 6.27
CA SER A 225 20.84 7.65 6.58
C SER A 225 20.83 6.44 5.62
N GLY A 226 19.98 6.46 4.59
CA GLY A 226 19.90 5.42 3.57
C GLY A 226 21.17 5.36 2.71
N SER A 227 21.27 4.34 1.86
CA SER A 227 22.43 4.24 0.97
C SER A 227 22.48 5.42 0.00
N ALA A 228 23.68 5.85 -0.38
CA ALA A 228 23.84 6.94 -1.35
C ALA A 228 23.09 6.65 -2.67
N SER A 229 22.99 5.38 -3.08
CA SER A 229 22.19 4.97 -4.25
C SER A 229 20.69 5.25 -4.06
N GLU A 230 20.14 4.94 -2.89
CA GLU A 230 18.70 5.12 -2.61
C GLU A 230 18.31 6.59 -2.52
N VAL A 231 19.15 7.41 -1.87
CA VAL A 231 18.87 8.83 -1.67
C VAL A 231 19.13 9.62 -2.95
N TYR A 232 20.29 9.42 -3.58
CA TYR A 232 20.70 10.20 -4.75
C TYR A 232 19.82 9.95 -5.98
N TYR A 233 19.35 8.71 -6.18
CA TYR A 233 18.52 8.36 -7.33
C TYR A 233 17.01 8.33 -7.03
N ALA A 234 16.57 8.82 -5.87
CA ALA A 234 15.14 8.97 -5.58
C ALA A 234 14.37 9.76 -6.67
N PRO A 235 14.92 10.85 -7.26
CA PRO A 235 14.24 11.56 -8.37
C PRO A 235 13.95 10.68 -9.58
N PHE A 236 14.83 9.73 -9.92
CA PHE A 236 14.58 8.76 -11.01
C PHE A 236 13.45 7.79 -10.70
N GLN A 237 13.21 7.52 -9.42
CA GLN A 237 12.07 6.72 -8.99
C GLN A 237 10.77 7.51 -9.14
N LEU A 238 10.79 8.83 -8.89
CA LEU A 238 9.65 9.72 -9.13
C LEU A 238 9.33 9.88 -10.62
N LEU A 239 10.35 10.06 -11.47
CA LEU A 239 10.15 10.21 -12.93
C LEU A 239 9.40 9.02 -13.57
N GLN A 240 9.50 7.83 -12.98
CA GLN A 240 8.72 6.68 -13.45
C GLN A 240 7.21 6.82 -13.18
N ASN A 241 6.80 7.70 -12.27
CA ASN A 241 5.41 7.89 -11.84
C ASN A 241 4.75 9.19 -12.35
N VAL A 242 5.49 10.10 -13.02
CA VAL A 242 4.96 11.36 -13.56
C VAL A 242 4.53 11.14 -15.01
N TRP A 243 3.30 11.53 -15.34
CA TRP A 243 2.74 11.51 -16.70
C TRP A 243 2.61 12.95 -17.20
N GLU A 244 3.13 13.24 -18.41
CA GLU A 244 2.85 14.46 -19.18
C GLU A 244 1.47 14.43 -19.84
#